data_AF-A0A387BJH6-F1
#
_entry.id   AF-A0A387BJH6-F1
#
_cell.length_a   1.000
_cell.length_b   1.000
_cell.length_c   1.000
_cell.angle_alpha   90.00
_cell.angle_beta   90.00
_cell.angle_gamma   90.00
#
_symmetry.space_group_name_H-M   'P 1'
#
loop_
_entity.id
_entity.type
_entity.pdbx_description
1 polymer ?
#
loop_
_entity_poly.entity_id
_entity_poly.type
_entity_poly.pdbx_seq_one_letter_code
_entity_poly.pdbx_strand_id
1 'polypeptide(L)'
;MSDKIRVRYAPSPTGLLHIGNARTALFNYLFARHHGGDFIIRIEDTDRERHVEDGERSQLENLRWLGIDWDESPETHENYRQSERLSLYQKYIDQLLTEGKAYYSYKTPEELEADHEKQEAAGIPPHYINEYAGMNENEKEAYIAERKAQGITPVVRISVNETAIYKWNDIVKGDIEFEGGNIGGDWVIQKRDGYPTYNFAVVVDDHDMQISHVIRGDDHIANTPKQLVVYEALGWEAPRFGHMTLIINSETGKKLSKRDTNTLQFIEDYRKKGYMSDAIFNFVALLGWNPGGEKEIFSRAELVELFDEKRLSKSPAAFDQKKLDWMDNEYIKNADFTDVFALTKPFLEAAGRLDSRAEELVKLYQPQMKSADEIVELTELFYGDFPELTEEAKEMLAAESTPVALRSFREKLAALDEADFTAESIFPLFKATQKETGVKGKMLWMPIRIAASGSMHGPELPETIALLGKEKVLAHLDTALNK
;
A
#
# COMPACT_ATOMS: atom_id res chain seq x y z
N MET A 1 31.29 -11.64 2.04
CA MET A 1 30.01 -12.04 1.40
C MET A 1 30.15 -12.07 -0.12
N SER A 2 29.19 -12.67 -0.84
CA SER A 2 29.07 -12.53 -2.30
C SER A 2 28.93 -11.05 -2.69
N ASP A 3 29.54 -10.62 -3.79
CA ASP A 3 29.38 -9.27 -4.35
C ASP A 3 27.97 -9.04 -4.94
N LYS A 4 27.15 -10.09 -5.07
CA LYS A 4 25.80 -9.99 -5.64
C LYS A 4 24.85 -9.33 -4.65
N ILE A 5 24.14 -8.29 -5.11
CA ILE A 5 23.06 -7.67 -4.35
C ILE A 5 21.92 -8.67 -4.18
N ARG A 6 21.56 -8.93 -2.92
CA ARG A 6 20.42 -9.73 -2.48
C ARG A 6 19.70 -9.01 -1.36
N VAL A 7 18.40 -8.81 -1.53
CA VAL A 7 17.53 -8.12 -0.58
C VAL A 7 16.25 -8.92 -0.41
N ARG A 8 15.54 -8.68 0.69
CA ARG A 8 14.32 -9.44 1.00
C ARG A 8 13.20 -8.59 1.57
N TYR A 9 12.00 -8.87 1.09
CA TYR A 9 10.77 -8.54 1.77
C TYR A 9 10.35 -9.71 2.68
N ALA A 10 10.27 -9.43 3.98
CA ALA A 10 10.05 -10.46 5.00
C ALA A 10 8.76 -10.21 5.82
N PRO A 11 7.56 -10.36 5.24
CA PRO A 11 6.31 -10.14 5.97
C PRO A 11 5.97 -11.30 6.91
N SER A 12 5.47 -10.99 8.09
CA SER A 12 4.70 -11.95 8.89
C SER A 12 3.25 -12.01 8.35
N PRO A 13 2.64 -13.20 8.20
CA PRO A 13 1.28 -13.37 7.67
C PRO A 13 0.22 -13.02 8.72
N THR A 14 0.31 -11.84 9.33
CA THR A 14 -0.54 -11.37 10.44
C THR A 14 -1.63 -10.39 9.97
N GLY A 15 -1.82 -10.28 8.66
CA GLY A 15 -2.84 -9.46 8.03
C GLY A 15 -2.59 -9.25 6.55
N LEU A 16 -3.46 -8.46 5.94
CA LEU A 16 -3.42 -8.12 4.52
C LEU A 16 -2.27 -7.16 4.19
N LEU A 17 -1.91 -7.05 2.90
CA LEU A 17 -0.85 -6.14 2.43
C LEU A 17 -1.25 -4.68 2.62
N HIS A 18 -0.71 -4.07 3.68
CA HIS A 18 -0.83 -2.64 3.97
C HIS A 18 0.12 -1.81 3.09
N ILE A 19 -0.25 -0.57 2.76
CA ILE A 19 0.57 0.31 1.89
C ILE A 19 2.00 0.54 2.40
N GLY A 20 2.21 0.65 3.71
CA GLY A 20 3.56 0.76 4.29
C GLY A 20 4.42 -0.49 4.10
N ASN A 21 3.78 -1.67 4.08
CA ASN A 21 4.43 -2.95 3.79
C ASN A 21 4.72 -3.08 2.30
N ALA A 22 3.77 -2.69 1.43
CA ALA A 22 3.94 -2.63 -0.01
C ALA A 22 5.10 -1.69 -0.39
N ARG A 23 5.24 -0.55 0.30
CA ARG A 23 6.36 0.36 0.12
C ARG A 23 7.70 -0.27 0.49
N THR A 24 7.75 -1.03 1.58
CA THR A 24 8.98 -1.76 1.94
C THR A 24 9.34 -2.78 0.88
N ALA A 25 8.37 -3.56 0.39
CA ALA A 25 8.58 -4.49 -0.72
C ALA A 25 9.06 -3.75 -1.98
N LEU A 26 8.41 -2.64 -2.34
CA LEU A 26 8.73 -1.84 -3.51
C LEU A 26 10.16 -1.28 -3.47
N PHE A 27 10.62 -0.75 -2.34
CA PHE A 27 11.99 -0.24 -2.25
C PHE A 27 13.04 -1.35 -2.28
N ASN A 28 12.75 -2.54 -1.72
CA ASN A 28 13.63 -3.69 -1.92
C ASN A 28 13.65 -4.12 -3.40
N TYR A 29 12.49 -4.14 -4.06
CA TYR A 29 12.38 -4.42 -5.49
C TYR A 29 13.16 -3.42 -6.35
N LEU A 30 12.97 -2.11 -6.14
CA LEU A 30 13.68 -1.06 -6.88
C LEU A 30 15.18 -1.17 -6.65
N PHE A 31 15.63 -1.39 -5.41
CA PHE A 31 17.04 -1.59 -5.07
C PHE A 31 17.63 -2.81 -5.80
N ALA A 32 16.94 -3.95 -5.75
CA ALA A 32 17.37 -5.17 -6.45
C ALA A 32 17.46 -4.94 -7.96
N ARG A 33 16.39 -4.45 -8.58
CA ARG A 33 16.33 -4.28 -10.04
C ARG A 33 17.31 -3.22 -10.54
N HIS A 34 17.48 -2.11 -9.81
CA HIS A 34 18.44 -1.06 -10.15
C HIS A 34 19.89 -1.58 -10.14
N HIS A 35 20.25 -2.40 -9.17
CA HIS A 35 21.60 -2.96 -9.04
C HIS A 35 21.79 -4.32 -9.74
N GLY A 36 20.79 -4.82 -10.47
CA GLY A 36 20.85 -6.15 -11.10
C GLY A 36 20.98 -7.31 -10.10
N GLY A 37 20.42 -7.15 -8.90
CA GLY A 37 20.38 -8.12 -7.81
C GLY A 37 19.08 -8.92 -7.72
N ASP A 38 18.99 -9.73 -6.67
CA ASP A 38 17.83 -10.58 -6.39
C ASP A 38 16.91 -9.96 -5.34
N PHE A 39 15.61 -9.99 -5.61
CA PHE A 39 14.54 -9.66 -4.69
C PHE A 39 13.84 -10.93 -4.20
N ILE A 40 13.92 -11.15 -2.89
CA ILE A 40 13.47 -12.36 -2.22
C ILE A 40 12.22 -12.08 -1.38
N ILE A 41 11.28 -13.02 -1.34
CA ILE A 41 10.17 -13.02 -0.38
C ILE A 41 10.38 -14.15 0.62
N ARG A 42 10.38 -13.81 1.92
CA ARG A 42 10.44 -14.78 3.02
C ARG A 42 9.28 -14.57 3.97
N ILE A 43 8.53 -15.61 4.30
CA ILE A 43 7.37 -15.50 5.19
C ILE A 43 7.80 -15.79 6.62
N GLU A 44 7.57 -14.81 7.50
CA GLU A 44 7.92 -14.89 8.92
C GLU A 44 6.73 -15.35 9.77
N ASP A 45 6.43 -16.64 9.68
CA ASP A 45 5.26 -17.32 10.27
C ASP A 45 5.55 -18.03 11.61
N THR A 46 6.60 -17.61 12.32
CA THR A 46 6.97 -18.19 13.64
C THR A 46 6.03 -17.77 14.77
N ASP A 47 5.27 -16.69 14.61
CA ASP A 47 4.21 -16.26 15.53
C ASP A 47 2.86 -16.86 15.12
N ARG A 48 2.61 -18.09 15.61
CA ARG A 48 1.41 -18.86 15.28
C ARG A 48 0.11 -18.25 15.81
N GLU A 49 0.16 -17.45 16.89
CA GLU A 49 -1.04 -16.87 17.50
C GLU A 49 -1.63 -15.75 16.67
N ARG A 50 -0.78 -15.04 15.91
CA ARG A 50 -1.19 -13.90 15.07
C ARG A 50 -1.40 -14.26 13.62
N HIS A 51 -1.28 -15.54 13.27
CA HIS A 51 -1.41 -16.01 11.90
C HIS A 51 -2.82 -15.74 11.35
N VAL A 52 -2.88 -15.12 10.18
CA VAL A 52 -4.11 -14.89 9.41
C VAL A 52 -4.05 -15.80 8.20
N GLU A 53 -5.06 -16.66 8.04
CA GLU A 53 -5.13 -17.69 6.99
C GLU A 53 -4.84 -17.14 5.58
N ASP A 54 -5.39 -15.98 5.27
CA ASP A 54 -5.23 -15.32 3.97
C ASP A 54 -4.08 -14.31 3.91
N GLY A 55 -3.30 -14.19 4.99
CA GLY A 55 -2.24 -13.20 5.14
C GLY A 55 -1.16 -13.34 4.07
N GLU A 56 -0.58 -14.54 3.93
CA GLU A 56 0.46 -14.83 2.92
C GLU A 56 -0.07 -14.61 1.50
N ARG A 57 -1.24 -15.18 1.16
CA ARG A 57 -1.88 -15.02 -0.15
C ARG A 57 -2.08 -13.55 -0.49
N SER A 58 -2.60 -12.75 0.45
CA SER A 58 -2.79 -11.32 0.28
C SER A 58 -1.48 -10.57 0.01
N GLN A 59 -0.36 -10.95 0.64
CA GLN A 59 0.94 -10.35 0.32
C GLN A 59 1.32 -10.63 -1.14
N LEU A 60 1.35 -11.90 -1.53
CA LEU A 60 1.87 -12.32 -2.84
C LEU A 60 0.99 -11.85 -4.00
N GLU A 61 -0.33 -12.02 -3.91
CA GLU A 61 -1.24 -11.62 -4.99
C GLU A 61 -1.26 -10.11 -5.22
N ASN A 62 -1.20 -9.32 -4.16
CA ASN A 62 -1.20 -7.86 -4.30
C ASN A 62 0.16 -7.32 -4.75
N LEU A 63 1.28 -7.92 -4.35
CA LEU A 63 2.59 -7.59 -4.94
C LEU A 63 2.64 -7.92 -6.44
N ARG A 64 2.12 -9.10 -6.83
CA ARG A 64 2.01 -9.49 -8.23
C ARG A 64 1.12 -8.54 -9.02
N TRP A 65 -0.01 -8.10 -8.45
CA TRP A 65 -0.88 -7.11 -9.07
C TRP A 65 -0.18 -5.75 -9.24
N LEU A 66 0.60 -5.31 -8.25
CA LEU A 66 1.46 -4.12 -8.37
C LEU A 66 2.60 -4.30 -9.39
N GLY A 67 2.80 -5.50 -9.93
CA GLY A 67 3.89 -5.84 -10.83
C GLY A 67 5.26 -5.85 -10.16
N ILE A 68 5.29 -6.10 -8.86
CA ILE A 68 6.50 -6.38 -8.10
C ILE A 68 6.73 -7.88 -8.21
N ASP A 69 7.55 -8.28 -9.18
CA ASP A 69 8.00 -9.67 -9.31
C ASP A 69 9.17 -9.95 -8.35
N TRP A 70 9.48 -11.23 -8.15
CA TRP A 70 10.51 -11.70 -7.23
C TRP A 70 11.27 -12.88 -7.82
N ASP A 71 12.52 -13.03 -7.38
CA ASP A 71 13.41 -14.07 -7.87
C ASP A 71 13.27 -15.36 -7.03
N GLU A 72 13.05 -15.21 -5.72
CA GLU A 72 12.91 -16.33 -4.77
C GLU A 72 11.74 -16.09 -3.81
N SER A 73 10.96 -17.13 -3.52
CA SER A 73 9.78 -17.05 -2.66
C SER A 73 9.30 -18.44 -2.22
N PRO A 74 8.35 -18.55 -1.28
CA PRO A 74 7.74 -19.83 -0.93
C PRO A 74 6.93 -20.49 -2.04
N GLU A 75 6.56 -19.76 -3.11
CA GLU A 75 5.91 -20.34 -4.30
C GLU A 75 6.92 -20.96 -5.26
N THR A 76 8.18 -20.53 -5.22
CA THR A 76 9.21 -20.93 -6.19
C THR A 76 10.35 -21.75 -5.59
N HIS A 77 10.54 -21.69 -4.28
CA HIS A 77 11.65 -22.31 -3.55
C HIS A 77 11.19 -22.89 -2.20
N GLU A 78 11.82 -23.98 -1.79
CA GLU A 78 11.59 -24.61 -0.48
C GLU A 78 12.29 -23.83 0.65
N ASN A 79 11.76 -23.91 1.87
CA ASN A 79 12.35 -23.28 3.06
C ASN A 79 12.40 -21.75 2.98
N TYR A 80 11.36 -21.12 2.42
CA TYR A 80 11.14 -19.66 2.49
C TYR A 80 10.02 -19.27 3.45
N ARG A 81 9.43 -20.24 4.16
CA ARG A 81 8.64 -20.02 5.37
C ARG A 81 9.49 -20.38 6.58
N GLN A 82 9.50 -19.55 7.61
CA GLN A 82 10.31 -19.80 8.79
C GLN A 82 9.86 -21.07 9.55
N SER A 83 8.57 -21.40 9.53
CA SER A 83 8.04 -22.64 10.11
C SER A 83 8.63 -23.92 9.50
N GLU A 84 9.14 -23.85 8.27
CA GLU A 84 9.79 -24.98 7.57
C GLU A 84 11.27 -25.12 7.97
N ARG A 85 11.84 -24.14 8.71
CA ARG A 85 13.29 -23.99 8.96
C ARG A 85 13.71 -24.28 10.39
N LEU A 86 12.84 -24.90 11.20
CA LEU A 86 13.07 -25.11 12.63
C LEU A 86 14.36 -25.86 12.96
N SER A 87 14.75 -26.84 12.14
CA SER A 87 15.99 -27.59 12.32
C SER A 87 17.24 -26.72 12.15
N LEU A 88 17.20 -25.75 11.25
CA LEU A 88 18.29 -24.79 11.03
C LEU A 88 18.45 -23.87 12.26
N TYR A 89 17.35 -23.37 12.81
CA TYR A 89 17.40 -22.54 14.01
C TYR A 89 17.92 -23.33 15.22
N GLN A 90 17.46 -24.57 15.39
CA GLN A 90 17.91 -25.43 16.49
C GLN A 90 19.43 -25.68 16.42
N LYS A 91 19.97 -25.93 15.23
CA LYS A 91 21.42 -26.11 15.02
C LYS A 91 22.23 -24.93 15.59
N TYR A 92 21.82 -23.70 15.31
CA TYR A 92 22.55 -22.52 15.79
C TYR A 92 22.28 -22.19 17.26
N ILE A 93 21.09 -22.54 17.79
CA ILE A 93 20.81 -22.47 19.22
C ILE A 93 21.73 -23.42 19.99
N ASP A 94 21.86 -24.67 19.53
CA ASP A 94 22.72 -25.69 20.15
C ASP A 94 24.19 -25.27 20.12
N GLN A 95 24.63 -24.66 19.01
CA GLN A 95 25.97 -24.08 18.89
C GLN A 95 26.19 -22.99 19.95
N LEU A 96 25.30 -22.01 20.06
CA LEU A 96 25.44 -20.91 21.02
C LEU A 96 25.41 -21.40 22.47
N LEU A 97 24.58 -22.40 22.78
CA LEU A 97 24.55 -23.05 24.10
C LEU A 97 25.88 -23.77 24.41
N THR A 98 26.42 -24.51 23.44
CA THR A 98 27.70 -25.23 23.59
C THR A 98 28.87 -24.26 23.80
N GLU A 99 28.85 -23.12 23.11
CA GLU A 99 29.88 -22.07 23.22
C GLU A 99 29.71 -21.17 24.45
N GLY A 100 28.65 -21.37 25.26
CA GLY A 100 28.36 -20.54 26.44
C GLY A 100 27.94 -19.11 26.10
N LYS A 101 27.53 -18.86 24.86
CA LYS A 101 27.02 -17.56 24.37
C LYS A 101 25.49 -17.43 24.49
N ALA A 102 24.83 -18.54 24.82
CA ALA A 102 23.43 -18.60 25.18
C ALA A 102 23.25 -19.55 26.38
N TYR A 103 22.12 -19.45 27.07
CA TYR A 103 21.82 -20.28 28.23
C TYR A 103 20.31 -20.49 28.42
N TYR A 104 19.97 -21.56 29.13
CA TYR A 104 18.58 -21.83 29.53
C TYR A 104 18.15 -20.92 30.67
N SER A 105 17.05 -20.20 30.50
CA SER A 105 16.43 -19.38 31.54
C SER A 105 15.15 -20.02 32.04
N TYR A 106 15.04 -20.16 33.37
CA TYR A 106 13.90 -20.78 34.04
C TYR A 106 13.00 -19.75 34.73
N LYS A 107 13.20 -18.47 34.45
CA LYS A 107 12.38 -17.40 35.01
C LYS A 107 10.93 -17.50 34.51
N THR A 108 9.96 -17.43 35.43
CA THR A 108 8.54 -17.52 35.08
C THR A 108 8.02 -16.16 34.60
N PRO A 109 6.90 -16.12 33.86
CA PRO A 109 6.27 -14.84 33.49
C PRO A 109 5.95 -13.96 34.71
N GLU A 110 5.51 -14.55 35.82
CA GLU A 110 5.15 -13.84 37.04
C GLU A 110 6.37 -13.18 37.70
N GLU A 111 7.53 -13.84 37.68
CA GLU A 111 8.78 -13.26 38.19
C GLU A 111 9.32 -12.16 37.28
N LEU A 112 9.15 -12.30 35.96
CA LEU A 112 9.51 -11.25 35.00
C LEU A 112 8.66 -10.01 35.22
N GLU A 113 7.36 -10.19 35.45
CA GLU A 113 6.44 -9.08 35.78
C GLU A 113 6.82 -8.42 37.11
N ALA A 114 7.09 -9.22 38.14
CA ALA A 114 7.52 -8.69 39.44
C ALA A 114 8.84 -7.89 39.35
N ASP A 115 9.76 -8.29 38.48
CA ASP A 115 10.99 -7.54 38.24
C ASP A 115 10.74 -6.27 37.41
N HIS A 116 9.80 -6.31 36.46
CA HIS A 116 9.37 -5.13 35.71
C HIS A 116 8.77 -4.08 36.66
N GLU A 117 7.82 -4.48 37.52
CA GLU A 117 7.19 -3.60 38.51
C GLU A 117 8.22 -2.94 39.45
N LYS A 118 9.23 -3.71 39.91
CA LYS A 118 10.33 -3.17 40.74
C LYS A 118 11.19 -2.15 40.00
N GLN A 119 11.51 -2.42 38.74
CA GLN A 119 12.31 -1.51 37.92
C GLN A 119 11.54 -0.21 37.64
N GLU A 120 10.27 -0.32 37.30
CA GLU A 120 9.39 0.84 37.10
C GLU A 120 9.26 1.69 38.37
N ALA A 121 9.02 1.05 39.52
CA ALA A 121 8.97 1.74 40.82
C ALA A 121 10.30 2.43 41.20
N ALA A 122 11.43 1.92 40.69
CA ALA A 122 12.76 2.50 40.88
C ALA A 122 13.16 3.52 39.80
N GLY A 123 12.32 3.75 38.76
CA GLY A 123 12.64 4.61 37.63
C GLY A 123 13.77 4.07 36.74
N ILE A 124 14.02 2.76 36.79
CA ILE A 124 15.03 2.07 35.99
C ILE A 124 14.37 1.59 34.69
N PRO A 125 14.96 1.83 33.50
CA PRO A 125 14.45 1.29 32.26
C PRO A 125 14.31 -0.23 32.32
N PRO A 126 13.15 -0.79 31.90
CA PRO A 126 12.93 -2.23 31.92
C PRO A 126 13.98 -3.00 31.12
N HIS A 127 14.64 -3.93 31.80
CA HIS A 127 15.55 -4.91 31.22
C HIS A 127 15.41 -6.24 31.93
N TYR A 128 15.84 -7.30 31.27
CA TYR A 128 15.91 -8.60 31.90
C TYR A 128 17.10 -8.67 32.87
N ILE A 129 16.82 -9.09 34.10
CA ILE A 129 17.83 -9.37 35.13
C ILE A 129 18.15 -10.86 35.09
N ASN A 130 19.41 -11.19 34.83
CA ASN A 130 19.91 -12.56 34.76
C ASN A 130 19.74 -13.28 36.12
N GLU A 131 18.91 -14.32 36.16
CA GLU A 131 18.64 -15.06 37.41
C GLU A 131 19.87 -15.75 38.01
N TYR A 132 20.95 -15.91 37.26
CA TYR A 132 22.19 -16.53 37.73
C TYR A 132 23.22 -15.51 38.22
N ALA A 133 22.92 -14.21 38.14
CA ALA A 133 23.83 -13.15 38.56
C ALA A 133 24.23 -13.33 40.04
N GLY A 134 25.54 -13.45 40.30
CA GLY A 134 26.09 -13.62 41.64
C GLY A 134 26.07 -15.06 42.19
N MET A 135 25.51 -16.03 41.45
CA MET A 135 25.56 -17.45 41.84
C MET A 135 26.90 -18.08 41.45
N ASN A 136 27.43 -18.96 42.29
CA ASN A 136 28.47 -19.91 41.90
C ASN A 136 27.87 -21.13 41.17
N GLU A 137 28.71 -22.00 40.60
CA GLU A 137 28.25 -23.15 39.81
C GLU A 137 27.35 -24.10 40.61
N ASN A 138 27.66 -24.38 41.88
CA ASN A 138 26.84 -25.28 42.71
C ASN A 138 25.46 -24.67 43.01
N GLU A 139 25.40 -23.36 43.25
CA GLU A 139 24.14 -22.62 43.46
C GLU A 139 23.29 -22.62 42.19
N LYS A 140 23.91 -22.39 41.03
CA LYS A 140 23.26 -22.43 39.73
C LYS A 140 22.72 -23.83 39.41
N GLU A 141 23.50 -24.88 39.62
CA GLU A 141 23.08 -26.27 39.44
C GLU A 141 21.89 -26.62 40.34
N ALA A 142 21.94 -26.24 41.62
CA ALA A 142 20.85 -26.45 42.57
C ALA A 142 19.57 -25.72 42.16
N TYR A 143 19.68 -24.44 41.76
CA TYR A 143 18.57 -23.66 41.24
C TYR A 143 17.95 -24.33 40.01
N ILE A 144 18.76 -24.71 39.01
CA ILE A 144 18.26 -25.37 37.80
C ILE A 144 17.55 -26.68 38.13
N ALA A 145 18.10 -27.49 39.05
CA ALA A 145 17.49 -28.75 39.47
C ALA A 145 16.12 -28.54 40.14
N GLU A 146 15.99 -27.52 41.00
CA GLU A 146 14.73 -27.15 41.63
C GLU A 146 13.67 -26.76 40.58
N ARG A 147 14.03 -25.90 39.62
CA ARG A 147 13.11 -25.41 38.60
C ARG A 147 12.64 -26.54 37.67
N LYS A 148 13.53 -27.47 37.33
CA LYS A 148 13.17 -28.71 36.62
C LYS A 148 12.21 -29.58 37.42
N ALA A 149 12.43 -29.73 38.73
CA ALA A 149 11.54 -30.49 39.61
C ALA A 149 10.14 -29.87 39.72
N GLN A 150 10.04 -28.55 39.59
CA GLN A 150 8.77 -27.81 39.49
C GLN A 150 8.10 -27.93 38.11
N GLY A 151 8.72 -28.60 37.14
CA GLY A 151 8.19 -28.76 35.79
C GLY A 151 8.30 -27.50 34.92
N ILE A 152 9.14 -26.53 35.30
CA ILE A 152 9.30 -25.29 34.53
C ILE A 152 10.03 -25.59 33.24
N THR A 153 9.37 -25.32 32.12
CA THR A 153 10.00 -25.39 30.78
C THR A 153 10.78 -24.10 30.53
N PRO A 154 12.10 -24.20 30.27
CA PRO A 154 12.93 -23.01 30.08
C PRO A 154 12.71 -22.38 28.70
N VAL A 155 13.16 -21.14 28.58
CA VAL A 155 13.46 -20.48 27.30
C VAL A 155 14.98 -20.46 27.09
N VAL A 156 15.46 -20.22 25.87
CA VAL A 156 16.88 -19.93 25.63
C VAL A 156 17.08 -18.43 25.49
N ARG A 157 18.01 -17.86 26.24
CA ARG A 157 18.43 -16.45 26.15
C ARG A 157 19.84 -16.35 25.59
N ILE A 158 20.10 -15.32 24.81
CA ILE A 158 21.45 -15.00 24.32
C ILE A 158 22.12 -14.04 25.30
N SER A 159 23.41 -14.27 25.56
CA SER A 159 24.20 -13.40 26.43
C SER A 159 24.63 -12.14 25.69
N VAL A 160 24.29 -10.98 26.24
CA VAL A 160 24.61 -9.67 25.67
C VAL A 160 25.85 -9.11 26.35
N ASN A 161 26.82 -8.67 25.55
CA ASN A 161 27.92 -7.89 26.08
C ASN A 161 27.44 -6.45 26.37
N GLU A 162 27.15 -6.15 27.63
CA GLU A 162 26.65 -4.84 28.07
C GLU A 162 27.64 -3.68 27.82
N THR A 163 28.93 -3.98 27.74
CA THR A 163 29.99 -2.99 27.53
C THR A 163 30.33 -2.75 26.05
N ALA A 164 29.77 -3.56 25.15
CA ALA A 164 29.98 -3.39 23.71
C ALA A 164 29.23 -2.17 23.17
N ILE A 165 29.74 -1.62 22.07
CA ILE A 165 29.07 -0.60 21.27
C ILE A 165 28.73 -1.23 19.92
N TYR A 166 27.43 -1.35 19.64
CA TYR A 166 26.92 -1.86 18.38
C TYR A 166 26.69 -0.69 17.44
N LYS A 167 27.55 -0.57 16.42
CA LYS A 167 27.55 0.55 15.46
C LYS A 167 27.36 0.05 14.03
N TRP A 168 26.60 0.79 13.24
CA TRP A 168 26.50 0.59 11.80
C TRP A 168 26.31 1.93 11.07
N ASN A 169 26.62 1.93 9.78
CA ASN A 169 26.27 3.03 8.89
C ASN A 169 24.97 2.68 8.15
N ASP A 170 23.89 3.32 8.53
CA ASP A 170 22.58 3.12 7.92
C ASP A 170 22.47 3.85 6.59
N ILE A 171 21.96 3.17 5.57
CA ILE A 171 21.79 3.72 4.21
C ILE A 171 20.94 4.99 4.22
N VAL A 172 19.92 5.06 5.08
CA VAL A 172 18.99 6.20 5.15
C VAL A 172 19.37 7.15 6.28
N LYS A 173 19.64 6.63 7.47
CA LYS A 173 19.80 7.44 8.69
C LYS A 173 21.26 7.91 8.94
N GLY A 174 22.25 7.29 8.30
CA GLY A 174 23.68 7.54 8.54
C GLY A 174 24.22 6.75 9.72
N ASP A 175 25.27 7.26 10.38
CA ASP A 175 25.90 6.57 11.51
C ASP A 175 24.95 6.46 12.71
N ILE A 176 24.77 5.24 13.21
CA ILE A 176 23.98 4.93 14.41
C ILE A 176 24.82 4.05 15.33
N GLU A 177 24.72 4.28 16.64
CA GLU A 177 25.34 3.45 17.67
C GLU A 177 24.38 3.22 18.85
N PHE A 178 24.49 2.04 19.45
CA PHE A 178 23.80 1.64 20.66
C PHE A 178 24.79 0.97 21.62
N GLU A 179 24.74 1.33 22.89
CA GLU A 179 25.46 0.62 23.95
C GLU A 179 24.74 -0.68 24.29
N GLY A 180 25.50 -1.74 24.56
CA GLY A 180 24.96 -3.07 24.88
C GLY A 180 24.00 -3.07 26.06
N GLY A 181 24.32 -2.30 27.10
CA GLY A 181 23.44 -2.12 28.27
C GLY A 181 22.06 -1.54 27.93
N ASN A 182 21.90 -0.86 26.80
CA ASN A 182 20.63 -0.26 26.37
C ASN A 182 19.79 -1.18 25.46
N ILE A 183 20.18 -2.45 25.30
CA ILE A 183 19.49 -3.42 24.45
C ILE A 183 18.38 -4.20 25.20
N GLY A 184 18.25 -3.98 26.51
CA GLY A 184 17.23 -4.60 27.37
C GLY A 184 17.65 -5.91 28.01
N GLY A 185 18.96 -6.17 28.09
CA GLY A 185 19.56 -7.38 28.67
C GLY A 185 19.43 -8.62 27.79
N ASP A 186 19.79 -9.78 28.35
CA ASP A 186 19.76 -11.08 27.69
C ASP A 186 18.33 -11.45 27.25
N TRP A 187 18.00 -11.29 25.97
CA TRP A 187 16.64 -11.57 25.47
C TRP A 187 16.49 -13.01 24.99
N VAL A 188 15.24 -13.44 24.90
CA VAL A 188 14.87 -14.79 24.47
C VAL A 188 15.14 -14.98 22.97
N ILE A 189 15.93 -15.99 22.61
CA ILE A 189 16.15 -16.43 21.22
C ILE A 189 15.35 -17.69 20.88
N GLN A 190 14.94 -18.49 21.87
CA GLN A 190 14.04 -19.63 21.71
C GLN A 190 12.95 -19.63 22.78
N LYS A 191 11.69 -19.67 22.35
CA LYS A 191 10.51 -19.76 23.23
C LYS A 191 10.36 -21.16 23.83
N ARG A 192 9.46 -21.29 24.81
CA ARG A 192 9.16 -22.57 25.50
C ARG A 192 8.57 -23.64 24.57
N ASP A 193 7.92 -23.22 23.48
CA ASP A 193 7.38 -24.10 22.43
C ASP A 193 8.44 -24.57 21.42
N GLY A 194 9.71 -24.19 21.61
CA GLY A 194 10.83 -24.53 20.74
C GLY A 194 11.00 -23.60 19.53
N TYR A 195 10.06 -22.69 19.27
CA TYR A 195 10.18 -21.76 18.14
C TYR A 195 11.18 -20.65 18.46
N PRO A 196 11.96 -20.20 17.47
CA PRO A 196 12.85 -19.05 17.65
C PRO A 196 12.03 -17.75 17.79
N THR A 197 12.65 -16.72 18.35
CA THR A 197 12.10 -15.35 18.29
C THR A 197 12.55 -14.63 17.01
N TYR A 198 11.81 -13.59 16.61
CA TYR A 198 12.04 -12.80 15.40
C TYR A 198 13.52 -12.41 15.20
N ASN A 199 14.14 -11.78 16.21
CA ASN A 199 15.51 -11.25 16.07
C ASN A 199 16.57 -12.34 15.89
N PHE A 200 16.30 -13.58 16.33
CA PHE A 200 17.20 -14.71 16.08
C PHE A 200 16.94 -15.32 14.71
N ALA A 201 15.68 -15.66 14.41
CA ALA A 201 15.30 -16.31 13.16
C ALA A 201 15.70 -15.48 11.93
N VAL A 202 15.44 -14.17 11.97
CA VAL A 202 15.76 -13.25 10.86
C VAL A 202 17.26 -13.19 10.56
N VAL A 203 18.13 -13.29 11.57
CA VAL A 203 19.59 -13.26 11.38
C VAL A 203 20.09 -14.56 10.77
N VAL A 204 19.60 -15.69 11.28
CA VAL A 204 19.91 -17.01 10.73
C VAL A 204 19.50 -17.08 9.26
N ASP A 205 18.30 -16.61 8.93
CA ASP A 205 17.80 -16.63 7.56
C ASP A 205 18.49 -15.61 6.66
N ASP A 206 18.77 -14.40 7.15
CA ASP A 206 19.49 -13.39 6.37
C ASP A 206 20.92 -13.88 6.05
N HIS A 207 21.58 -14.59 6.96
CA HIS A 207 22.87 -15.23 6.70
C HIS A 207 22.76 -16.39 5.69
N ASP A 208 21.83 -17.34 5.92
CA ASP A 208 21.67 -18.52 5.07
C ASP A 208 21.23 -18.18 3.64
N MET A 209 20.35 -17.17 3.49
CA MET A 209 19.91 -16.65 2.19
C MET A 209 20.88 -15.64 1.57
N GLN A 210 22.03 -15.40 2.21
CA GLN A 210 23.09 -14.49 1.75
C GLN A 210 22.58 -13.07 1.47
N ILE A 211 21.70 -12.57 2.33
CA ILE A 211 21.16 -11.21 2.23
C ILE A 211 22.30 -10.21 2.40
N SER A 212 22.41 -9.31 1.44
CA SER A 212 23.44 -8.26 1.40
C SER A 212 22.96 -6.95 2.04
N HIS A 213 21.68 -6.62 1.85
CA HIS A 213 21.07 -5.40 2.37
C HIS A 213 19.69 -5.71 2.98
N VAL A 214 19.47 -5.20 4.18
CA VAL A 214 18.21 -5.25 4.91
C VAL A 214 17.58 -3.87 4.88
N ILE A 215 16.60 -3.69 4.01
CA ILE A 215 15.87 -2.42 3.84
C ILE A 215 14.48 -2.60 4.46
N ARG A 216 14.17 -1.87 5.54
CA ARG A 216 12.94 -2.02 6.33
C ARG A 216 12.48 -0.70 6.98
N GLY A 217 11.31 -0.70 7.61
CA GLY A 217 10.81 0.47 8.36
C GLY A 217 11.67 0.84 9.57
N ASP A 218 11.73 2.13 9.91
CA ASP A 218 12.49 2.65 11.06
C ASP A 218 11.85 2.36 12.42
N ASP A 219 10.65 1.79 12.45
CA ASP A 219 10.09 1.14 13.65
C ASP A 219 10.88 -0.11 14.09
N HIS A 220 11.72 -0.65 13.22
CA HIS A 220 12.62 -1.76 13.54
C HIS A 220 14.06 -1.33 13.85
N ILE A 221 14.34 -0.03 13.96
CA ILE A 221 15.72 0.47 14.19
C ILE A 221 16.34 -0.10 15.48
N ALA A 222 15.54 -0.22 16.54
CA ALA A 222 15.96 -0.77 17.83
C ALA A 222 16.16 -2.30 17.82
N ASN A 223 15.72 -3.00 16.77
CA ASN A 223 16.00 -4.43 16.58
C ASN A 223 17.38 -4.66 15.96
N THR A 224 17.94 -3.70 15.23
CA THR A 224 19.26 -3.82 14.60
C THR A 224 20.37 -4.15 15.59
N PRO A 225 20.55 -3.46 16.73
CA PRO A 225 21.59 -3.83 17.69
C PRO A 225 21.37 -5.25 18.26
N LYS A 226 20.12 -5.68 18.47
CA LYS A 226 19.82 -7.09 18.86
C LYS A 226 20.28 -8.08 17.78
N GLN A 227 20.10 -7.75 16.52
CA GLN A 227 20.50 -8.59 15.41
C GLN A 227 22.04 -8.63 15.27
N LEU A 228 22.72 -7.50 15.48
CA LEU A 228 24.18 -7.43 15.48
C LEU A 228 24.82 -8.30 16.55
N VAL A 229 24.24 -8.39 17.75
CA VAL A 229 24.69 -9.34 18.79
C VAL A 229 24.64 -10.79 18.29
N VAL A 230 23.60 -11.18 17.55
CA VAL A 230 23.48 -12.55 17.01
C VAL A 230 24.54 -12.79 15.93
N TYR A 231 24.76 -11.82 15.02
CA TYR A 231 25.85 -11.88 14.04
C TYR A 231 27.21 -12.02 14.72
N GLU A 232 27.50 -11.19 15.73
CA GLU A 232 28.75 -11.25 16.50
C GLU A 232 28.92 -12.59 17.23
N ALA A 233 27.87 -13.04 17.92
CA ALA A 233 27.88 -14.31 18.66
C ALA A 233 28.15 -15.51 17.76
N LEU A 234 27.63 -15.51 16.53
CA LEU A 234 27.86 -16.59 15.54
C LEU A 234 29.12 -16.38 14.69
N GLY A 235 29.85 -15.26 14.89
CA GLY A 235 31.07 -14.94 14.13
C GLY A 235 30.80 -14.60 12.66
N TRP A 236 29.63 -14.03 12.37
CA TRP A 236 29.17 -13.68 11.03
C TRP A 236 29.28 -12.19 10.75
N GLU A 237 29.50 -11.84 9.48
CA GLU A 237 29.43 -10.47 9.01
C GLU A 237 27.95 -10.08 8.80
N ALA A 238 27.53 -8.93 9.33
CA ALA A 238 26.17 -8.44 9.19
C ALA A 238 25.94 -7.76 7.82
N PRO A 239 24.73 -7.84 7.25
CA PRO A 239 24.38 -7.11 6.03
C PRO A 239 24.38 -5.60 6.28
N ARG A 240 24.28 -4.83 5.20
CA ARG A 240 24.04 -3.39 5.29
C ARG A 240 22.58 -3.14 5.65
N PHE A 241 22.31 -2.14 6.48
CA PHE A 241 20.95 -1.81 6.93
C PHE A 241 20.49 -0.47 6.36
N GLY A 242 19.21 -0.37 6.00
CA GLY A 242 18.55 0.88 5.65
C GLY A 242 17.18 0.99 6.31
N HIS A 243 16.98 2.02 7.14
CA HIS A 243 15.75 2.23 7.90
C HIS A 243 14.90 3.38 7.34
N MET A 244 13.84 3.03 6.62
CA MET A 244 12.94 3.96 5.94
C MET A 244 11.92 4.55 6.90
N THR A 245 11.68 5.86 6.78
CA THR A 245 10.71 6.56 7.62
C THR A 245 9.30 6.05 7.43
N LEU A 246 8.51 5.95 8.50
CA LEU A 246 7.10 5.55 8.39
C LEU A 246 6.26 6.51 7.54
N ILE A 247 5.20 5.97 6.94
CA ILE A 247 4.13 6.77 6.34
C ILE A 247 3.27 7.33 7.47
N ILE A 248 2.95 8.62 7.40
CA ILE A 248 2.08 9.29 8.36
C ILE A 248 0.74 9.65 7.72
N ASN A 249 -0.30 9.68 8.55
CA ASN A 249 -1.59 10.23 8.18
C ASN A 249 -1.47 11.77 8.13
N SER A 250 -1.89 12.38 7.02
CA SER A 250 -1.78 13.83 6.78
C SER A 250 -2.64 14.69 7.72
N GLU A 251 -3.75 14.17 8.23
CA GLU A 251 -4.64 14.87 9.16
C GLU A 251 -4.10 14.83 10.61
N THR A 252 -3.56 13.69 11.04
CA THR A 252 -3.15 13.49 12.45
C THR A 252 -1.66 13.70 12.68
N GLY A 253 -0.83 13.63 11.63
CA GLY A 253 0.63 13.64 11.73
C GLY A 253 1.23 12.39 12.37
N LYS A 254 0.41 11.38 12.71
CA LYS A 254 0.83 10.12 13.34
C LYS A 254 1.06 9.03 12.29
N LYS A 255 1.73 7.93 12.69
CA LYS A 255 1.89 6.72 11.86
C LYS A 255 0.54 6.31 11.28
N LEU A 256 0.47 6.15 9.96
CA LEU A 256 -0.71 5.60 9.29
C LEU A 256 -0.96 4.19 9.82
N SER A 257 -2.13 3.98 10.39
CA SER A 257 -2.46 2.78 11.16
C SER A 257 -3.78 2.18 10.69
N LYS A 258 -3.94 0.85 10.89
CA LYS A 258 -5.16 0.08 10.58
C LYS A 258 -6.47 0.65 11.15
N ARG A 259 -6.42 1.63 12.05
CA ARG A 259 -7.56 2.31 12.67
C ARG A 259 -8.01 3.57 11.93
N ASP A 260 -7.22 4.08 10.99
CA ASP A 260 -7.53 5.26 10.19
C ASP A 260 -8.53 4.92 9.07
N THR A 261 -9.80 4.76 9.41
CA THR A 261 -10.86 4.30 8.49
C THR A 261 -11.20 5.27 7.36
N ASN A 262 -10.73 6.52 7.42
CA ASN A 262 -10.98 7.55 6.41
C ASN A 262 -10.07 7.42 5.17
N THR A 263 -9.15 6.45 5.18
CA THR A 263 -8.16 6.27 4.11
C THR A 263 -8.11 4.79 3.73
N LEU A 264 -8.01 4.49 2.44
CA LEU A 264 -7.75 3.14 1.98
C LEU A 264 -6.32 2.77 2.36
N GLN A 265 -6.14 1.67 3.07
CA GLN A 265 -4.83 1.32 3.64
C GLN A 265 -4.26 0.03 3.07
N PHE A 266 -5.12 -0.82 2.51
CA PHE A 266 -4.76 -2.10 1.96
C PHE A 266 -4.71 -2.01 0.44
N ILE A 267 -3.70 -2.63 -0.16
CA ILE A 267 -3.52 -2.64 -1.62
C ILE A 267 -4.73 -3.27 -2.32
N GLU A 268 -5.34 -4.26 -1.69
CA GLU A 268 -6.52 -4.95 -2.23
C GLU A 268 -7.73 -4.02 -2.39
N ASP A 269 -7.88 -2.99 -1.55
CA ASP A 269 -9.02 -2.08 -1.64
C ASP A 269 -8.91 -1.17 -2.87
N TYR A 270 -7.69 -0.70 -3.20
CA TYR A 270 -7.43 0.04 -4.44
C TYR A 270 -7.69 -0.82 -5.67
N ARG A 271 -7.23 -2.08 -5.63
CA ARG A 271 -7.51 -3.05 -6.70
C ARG A 271 -9.02 -3.27 -6.88
N LYS A 272 -9.78 -3.40 -5.80
CA LYS A 272 -11.26 -3.59 -5.83
C LYS A 272 -12.01 -2.38 -6.38
N LYS A 273 -11.48 -1.17 -6.21
CA LYS A 273 -12.02 0.04 -6.84
C LYS A 273 -11.59 0.22 -8.31
N GLY A 274 -10.64 -0.60 -8.76
CA GLY A 274 -10.11 -0.49 -10.12
C GLY A 274 -9.21 0.71 -10.31
N TYR A 275 -8.33 0.98 -9.34
CA TYR A 275 -7.14 1.80 -9.57
C TYR A 275 -6.20 1.08 -10.53
N MET A 276 -5.40 1.83 -11.30
CA MET A 276 -4.33 1.26 -12.12
C MET A 276 -3.14 0.86 -11.25
N SER A 277 -2.63 -0.36 -11.45
CA SER A 277 -1.48 -0.86 -10.70
C SER A 277 -0.23 0.01 -10.86
N ASP A 278 -0.05 0.65 -12.02
CA ASP A 278 1.07 1.54 -12.29
C ASP A 278 0.98 2.85 -11.51
N ALA A 279 -0.23 3.39 -11.33
CA ALA A 279 -0.45 4.56 -10.49
C ALA A 279 -0.15 4.27 -9.03
N ILE A 280 -0.62 3.14 -8.49
CA ILE A 280 -0.31 2.74 -7.11
C ILE A 280 1.21 2.51 -6.96
N PHE A 281 1.85 1.82 -7.91
CA PHE A 281 3.30 1.61 -7.90
C PHE A 281 4.05 2.94 -7.85
N ASN A 282 3.73 3.88 -8.74
CA ASN A 282 4.36 5.18 -8.81
C ASN A 282 4.10 5.99 -7.54
N PHE A 283 2.86 6.04 -7.05
CA PHE A 283 2.51 6.78 -5.85
C PHE A 283 3.30 6.27 -4.64
N VAL A 284 3.31 4.94 -4.43
CA VAL A 284 4.04 4.31 -3.34
C VAL A 284 5.56 4.54 -3.45
N ALA A 285 6.11 4.55 -4.66
CA ALA A 285 7.53 4.88 -4.88
C ALA A 285 7.86 6.29 -4.40
N LEU A 286 6.97 7.28 -4.60
CA LEU A 286 7.20 8.67 -4.17
C LEU A 286 6.98 8.89 -2.66
N LEU A 287 6.49 7.89 -1.91
CA LEU A 287 6.29 8.00 -0.47
C LEU A 287 7.59 7.83 0.33
N GLY A 288 8.45 8.84 0.27
CA GLY A 288 9.73 8.87 1.00
C GLY A 288 10.94 8.69 0.10
N TRP A 289 10.77 8.78 -1.22
CA TRP A 289 11.84 8.86 -2.19
C TRP A 289 11.51 9.95 -3.23
N ASN A 290 12.52 10.68 -3.67
CA ASN A 290 12.40 11.69 -4.71
C ASN A 290 13.33 11.31 -5.88
N PRO A 291 12.80 10.88 -7.04
CA PRO A 291 13.58 10.52 -8.23
C PRO A 291 14.39 11.69 -8.84
N GLY A 292 14.16 12.92 -8.38
CA GLY A 292 14.75 14.15 -8.89
C GLY A 292 13.83 14.88 -9.86
N GLY A 293 13.96 16.21 -9.91
CA GLY A 293 13.15 17.07 -10.78
C GLY A 293 11.73 17.32 -10.25
N GLU A 294 10.84 17.76 -11.15
CA GLU A 294 9.43 18.10 -10.86
C GLU A 294 8.44 17.10 -11.45
N LYS A 295 8.92 16.08 -12.18
CA LYS A 295 8.10 15.02 -12.77
C LYS A 295 7.55 14.13 -11.64
N GLU A 296 6.25 13.80 -11.70
CA GLU A 296 5.60 12.93 -10.71
C GLU A 296 5.00 11.64 -11.30
N ILE A 297 4.77 11.62 -12.62
CA ILE A 297 4.21 10.47 -13.35
C ILE A 297 5.34 9.71 -14.04
N PHE A 298 5.59 8.46 -13.66
CA PHE A 298 6.70 7.63 -14.14
C PHE A 298 6.27 6.20 -14.42
N SER A 299 6.72 5.65 -15.54
CA SER A 299 6.63 4.21 -15.75
C SER A 299 7.47 3.42 -14.72
N ARG A 300 7.13 2.14 -14.52
CA ARG A 300 7.93 1.24 -13.65
C ARG A 300 9.39 1.17 -14.06
N ALA A 301 9.66 1.11 -15.36
CA ALA A 301 11.02 1.03 -15.90
C ALA A 301 11.83 2.29 -15.57
N GLU A 302 11.22 3.48 -15.71
CA GLU A 302 11.85 4.75 -15.32
C GLU A 302 12.16 4.78 -13.82
N LEU A 303 11.25 4.31 -12.95
CA LEU A 303 11.49 4.29 -11.51
C LEU A 303 12.63 3.33 -11.12
N VAL A 304 12.77 2.20 -11.81
CA VAL A 304 13.90 1.27 -11.62
C VAL A 304 15.21 1.93 -12.06
N GLU A 305 15.23 2.57 -13.23
CA GLU A 305 16.43 3.24 -13.76
C GLU A 305 16.87 4.42 -12.87
N LEU A 306 15.91 5.22 -12.39
CA LEU A 306 16.16 6.42 -11.59
C LEU A 306 16.46 6.13 -10.12
N PHE A 307 16.21 4.92 -9.63
CA PHE A 307 16.35 4.60 -8.21
C PHE A 307 17.73 4.95 -7.66
N ASP A 308 17.76 5.64 -6.53
CA ASP A 308 18.98 6.05 -5.83
C ASP A 308 18.68 6.08 -4.34
N GLU A 309 19.27 5.15 -3.60
CA GLU A 309 19.06 4.99 -2.16
C GLU A 309 19.51 6.22 -1.36
N LYS A 310 20.41 7.06 -1.91
CA LYS A 310 20.86 8.30 -1.27
C LYS A 310 19.79 9.40 -1.28
N ARG A 311 18.75 9.23 -2.10
CA ARG A 311 17.59 10.13 -2.19
C ARG A 311 16.41 9.67 -1.34
N LEU A 312 16.58 8.61 -0.55
CA LEU A 312 15.60 8.22 0.45
C LEU A 312 15.50 9.29 1.54
N SER A 313 14.27 9.71 1.84
CA SER A 313 14.00 10.79 2.79
C SER A 313 14.26 10.35 4.23
N LYS A 314 14.93 11.22 4.99
CA LYS A 314 15.06 11.10 6.46
C LYS A 314 13.79 11.55 7.21
N SER A 315 12.88 12.23 6.52
CA SER A 315 11.59 12.72 7.05
C SER A 315 10.45 11.76 6.68
N PRO A 316 9.42 11.61 7.54
CA PRO A 316 8.22 10.85 7.23
C PRO A 316 7.50 11.38 5.99
N ALA A 317 6.89 10.47 5.21
CA ALA A 317 6.06 10.83 4.07
C ALA A 317 4.59 10.84 4.49
N ALA A 318 3.88 11.92 4.21
CA ALA A 318 2.44 12.01 4.45
C ALA A 318 1.67 11.29 3.34
N PHE A 319 0.72 10.45 3.73
CA PHE A 319 -0.23 9.87 2.80
C PHE A 319 -1.26 10.93 2.37
N ASP A 320 -1.39 11.14 1.06
CA ASP A 320 -2.32 12.08 0.45
C ASP A 320 -3.21 11.35 -0.57
N GLN A 321 -4.46 11.10 -0.18
CA GLN A 321 -5.44 10.43 -1.05
C GLN A 321 -5.74 11.26 -2.30
N LYS A 322 -5.81 12.59 -2.20
CA LYS A 322 -6.13 13.45 -3.35
C LYS A 322 -5.03 13.41 -4.40
N LYS A 323 -3.77 13.35 -3.95
CA LYS A 323 -2.63 13.17 -4.85
C LYS A 323 -2.67 11.81 -5.53
N LEU A 324 -3.02 10.75 -4.81
CA LEU A 324 -3.17 9.43 -5.41
C LEU A 324 -4.31 9.40 -6.44
N ASP A 325 -5.48 9.96 -6.12
CA ASP A 325 -6.61 10.06 -7.04
C ASP A 325 -6.26 10.84 -8.32
N TRP A 326 -5.54 11.96 -8.16
CA TRP A 326 -5.03 12.74 -9.29
C TRP A 326 -4.06 11.92 -10.15
N MET A 327 -3.14 11.20 -9.51
CA MET A 327 -2.18 10.37 -10.20
C MET A 327 -2.89 9.26 -10.98
N ASP A 328 -3.79 8.50 -10.35
CA ASP A 328 -4.54 7.43 -11.01
C ASP A 328 -5.39 7.95 -12.17
N ASN A 329 -6.01 9.12 -12.03
CA ASN A 329 -6.68 9.79 -13.14
C ASN A 329 -5.74 10.07 -14.32
N GLU A 330 -4.53 10.59 -14.08
CA GLU A 330 -3.55 10.81 -15.14
C GLU A 330 -3.11 9.48 -15.78
N TYR A 331 -3.03 8.37 -15.04
CA TYR A 331 -2.80 7.04 -15.63
C TYR A 331 -3.99 6.58 -16.49
N ILE A 332 -5.21 6.60 -15.96
CA ILE A 332 -6.43 6.17 -16.67
C ILE A 332 -6.63 6.98 -17.95
N LYS A 333 -6.48 8.30 -17.87
CA LYS A 333 -6.65 9.24 -18.97
C LYS A 333 -5.68 8.99 -20.13
N ASN A 334 -4.45 8.57 -19.83
CA ASN A 334 -3.41 8.35 -20.83
C ASN A 334 -3.24 6.86 -21.21
N ALA A 335 -3.97 5.95 -20.58
CA ALA A 335 -3.95 4.52 -20.89
C ALA A 335 -4.70 4.18 -22.18
N ASP A 336 -4.34 3.04 -22.78
CA ASP A 336 -5.06 2.48 -23.91
C ASP A 336 -6.51 2.18 -23.53
N PHE A 337 -7.46 2.62 -24.37
CA PHE A 337 -8.90 2.48 -24.11
C PHE A 337 -9.31 1.03 -23.84
N THR A 338 -8.69 0.06 -24.52
CA THR A 338 -8.97 -1.37 -24.33
C THR A 338 -8.73 -1.80 -22.88
N ASP A 339 -7.66 -1.31 -22.25
CA ASP A 339 -7.32 -1.65 -20.88
C ASP A 339 -8.27 -0.97 -19.89
N VAL A 340 -8.62 0.30 -20.13
CA VAL A 340 -9.59 1.04 -19.31
C VAL A 340 -10.99 0.41 -19.40
N PHE A 341 -11.41 -0.01 -20.59
CA PHE A 341 -12.69 -0.70 -20.76
C PHE A 341 -12.69 -2.05 -20.05
N ALA A 342 -11.61 -2.83 -20.15
CA ALA A 342 -11.47 -4.08 -19.42
C ALA A 342 -11.52 -3.88 -17.89
N LEU A 343 -10.95 -2.78 -17.39
CA LEU A 343 -10.93 -2.42 -15.96
C LEU A 343 -12.32 -2.00 -15.45
N THR A 344 -13.12 -1.32 -16.27
CA THR A 344 -14.48 -0.85 -15.91
C THR A 344 -15.55 -1.94 -16.06
N LYS A 345 -15.31 -2.93 -16.93
CA LYS A 345 -16.28 -3.98 -17.28
C LYS A 345 -16.91 -4.69 -16.07
N PRO A 346 -16.18 -5.13 -15.02
CA PRO A 346 -16.80 -5.81 -13.88
C PRO A 346 -17.83 -4.94 -13.13
N PHE A 347 -17.59 -3.63 -13.06
CA PHE A 347 -18.51 -2.69 -12.41
C PHE A 347 -19.77 -2.46 -13.24
N LEU A 348 -19.60 -2.34 -14.56
CA LEU A 348 -20.71 -2.22 -15.50
C LEU A 348 -21.58 -3.48 -15.49
N GLU A 349 -20.98 -4.67 -15.48
CA GLU A 349 -21.71 -5.94 -15.38
C GLU A 349 -22.51 -6.03 -14.09
N ALA A 350 -21.90 -5.72 -12.95
CA ALA A 350 -22.56 -5.74 -11.65
C ALA A 350 -23.73 -4.74 -11.56
N ALA A 351 -23.62 -3.60 -12.25
CA ALA A 351 -24.67 -2.58 -12.33
C ALA A 351 -25.73 -2.86 -13.41
N GLY A 352 -25.58 -3.90 -14.23
CA GLY A 352 -26.47 -4.16 -15.37
C GLY A 352 -26.34 -3.15 -16.51
N ARG A 353 -25.17 -2.51 -16.65
CA ARG A 353 -24.86 -1.41 -17.58
C ARG A 353 -23.86 -1.79 -18.69
N LEU A 354 -23.58 -3.08 -18.86
CA LEU A 354 -22.78 -3.58 -19.98
C LEU A 354 -23.67 -3.78 -21.23
N ASP A 355 -24.22 -2.69 -21.76
CA ASP A 355 -25.03 -2.68 -22.98
C ASP A 355 -24.23 -2.21 -24.21
N SER A 356 -24.90 -1.99 -25.35
CA SER A 356 -24.24 -1.57 -26.60
C SER A 356 -23.59 -0.19 -26.55
N ARG A 357 -23.91 0.64 -25.54
CA ARG A 357 -23.36 1.99 -25.34
C ARG A 357 -22.18 2.01 -24.36
N ALA A 358 -21.92 0.89 -23.69
CA ALA A 358 -20.94 0.81 -22.60
C ALA A 358 -19.55 1.32 -23.00
N GLU A 359 -19.05 0.93 -24.18
CA GLU A 359 -17.74 1.39 -24.67
C GLU A 359 -17.70 2.91 -24.89
N GLU A 360 -18.72 3.47 -25.53
CA GLU A 360 -18.79 4.91 -25.81
C GLU A 360 -18.95 5.73 -24.53
N LEU A 361 -19.70 5.21 -23.55
CA LEU A 361 -19.83 5.82 -22.22
C LEU A 361 -18.52 5.81 -21.45
N VAL A 362 -17.79 4.69 -21.46
CA VAL A 362 -16.46 4.62 -20.83
C VAL A 362 -15.52 5.61 -21.50
N LYS A 363 -15.53 5.68 -22.84
CA LYS A 363 -14.69 6.62 -23.59
C LYS A 363 -15.00 8.07 -23.26
N LEU A 364 -16.27 8.41 -23.09
CA LEU A 364 -16.73 9.75 -22.74
C LEU A 364 -16.22 10.18 -21.35
N TYR A 365 -16.17 9.25 -20.40
CA TYR A 365 -15.83 9.54 -18.99
C TYR A 365 -14.39 9.20 -18.60
N GLN A 366 -13.63 8.48 -19.43
CA GLN A 366 -12.22 8.14 -19.20
C GLN A 366 -11.37 9.33 -18.72
N PRO A 367 -11.46 10.55 -19.29
CA PRO A 367 -10.60 11.67 -18.88
C PRO A 367 -10.80 12.15 -17.43
N GLN A 368 -11.93 11.83 -16.79
CA GLN A 368 -12.28 12.31 -15.45
C GLN A 368 -12.38 11.21 -14.39
N MET A 369 -12.30 9.93 -14.78
CA MET A 369 -12.29 8.81 -13.85
C MET A 369 -11.01 8.80 -13.02
N LYS A 370 -11.15 8.69 -11.70
CA LYS A 370 -10.03 8.49 -10.75
C LYS A 370 -9.85 7.03 -10.34
N SER A 371 -10.86 6.22 -10.59
CA SER A 371 -10.87 4.78 -10.42
C SER A 371 -11.99 4.21 -11.27
N ALA A 372 -11.86 2.95 -11.70
CA ALA A 372 -12.81 2.37 -12.64
C ALA A 372 -14.21 2.14 -12.06
N ASP A 373 -14.39 2.04 -10.75
CA ASP A 373 -15.70 1.93 -10.10
C ASP A 373 -16.57 3.19 -10.28
N GLU A 374 -15.96 4.37 -10.41
CA GLU A 374 -16.67 5.64 -10.64
C GLU A 374 -17.52 5.61 -11.92
N ILE A 375 -17.22 4.72 -12.89
CA ILE A 375 -17.99 4.61 -14.13
C ILE A 375 -19.49 4.40 -13.89
N VAL A 376 -19.86 3.71 -12.80
CA VAL A 376 -21.27 3.45 -12.49
C VAL A 376 -21.96 4.78 -12.16
N GLU A 377 -21.43 5.54 -11.21
CA GLU A 377 -22.00 6.84 -10.83
C GLU A 377 -21.96 7.84 -12.00
N LEU A 378 -20.85 7.90 -12.72
CA LEU A 378 -20.67 8.81 -13.85
C LEU A 378 -21.67 8.58 -14.98
N THR A 379 -22.08 7.33 -15.19
CA THR A 379 -23.03 6.97 -16.25
C THR A 379 -24.49 6.94 -15.80
N GLU A 380 -24.79 7.29 -14.54
CA GLU A 380 -26.16 7.23 -13.98
C GLU A 380 -27.20 7.94 -14.86
N LEU A 381 -26.85 9.10 -15.39
CA LEU A 381 -27.68 9.92 -16.28
C LEU A 381 -28.25 9.14 -17.48
N PHE A 382 -27.51 8.16 -18.01
CA PHE A 382 -27.88 7.42 -19.22
C PHE A 382 -28.86 6.29 -18.96
N TYR A 383 -29.02 5.89 -17.69
CA TYR A 383 -29.85 4.76 -17.27
C TYR A 383 -31.03 5.20 -16.39
N GLY A 384 -30.90 6.28 -15.64
CA GLY A 384 -31.96 6.81 -14.76
C GLY A 384 -33.00 7.68 -15.46
N ASP A 385 -34.03 8.04 -14.69
CA ASP A 385 -35.02 9.06 -15.05
C ASP A 385 -34.39 10.47 -15.08
N PHE A 386 -35.10 11.43 -15.67
CA PHE A 386 -34.65 12.83 -15.65
C PHE A 386 -34.54 13.33 -14.19
N PRO A 387 -33.36 13.83 -13.76
CA PRO A 387 -33.14 14.14 -12.35
C PRO A 387 -33.89 15.40 -11.92
N GLU A 388 -34.05 15.55 -10.60
CA GLU A 388 -34.51 16.83 -10.04
C GLU A 388 -33.45 17.91 -10.25
N LEU A 389 -33.88 19.06 -10.80
CA LEU A 389 -32.99 20.18 -11.08
C LEU A 389 -32.63 20.91 -9.78
N THR A 390 -31.36 21.31 -9.66
CA THR A 390 -30.91 22.25 -8.61
C THR A 390 -31.56 23.62 -8.78
N GLU A 391 -31.59 24.43 -7.72
CA GLU A 391 -32.12 25.79 -7.80
C GLU A 391 -31.37 26.65 -8.82
N GLU A 392 -30.04 26.51 -8.90
CA GLU A 392 -29.22 27.21 -9.91
C GLU A 392 -29.59 26.78 -11.34
N ALA A 393 -29.86 25.49 -11.55
CA ALA A 393 -30.29 24.97 -12.85
C ALA A 393 -31.68 25.51 -13.24
N LYS A 394 -32.61 25.59 -12.28
CA LYS A 394 -33.94 26.19 -12.50
C LYS A 394 -33.83 27.68 -12.83
N GLU A 395 -32.98 28.42 -12.12
CA GLU A 395 -32.74 29.85 -12.39
C GLU A 395 -32.17 30.06 -13.81
N MET A 396 -31.21 29.22 -14.23
CA MET A 396 -30.67 29.24 -15.59
C MET A 396 -31.74 28.98 -16.65
N LEU A 397 -32.67 28.05 -16.39
CA LEU A 397 -33.78 27.76 -17.31
C LEU A 397 -34.84 28.87 -17.35
N ALA A 398 -35.00 29.65 -16.28
CA ALA A 398 -36.00 30.74 -16.21
C ALA A 398 -35.63 31.99 -17.04
N ALA A 399 -34.43 32.05 -17.62
CA ALA A 399 -34.02 33.18 -18.45
C ALA A 399 -34.90 33.35 -19.69
N GLU A 400 -35.22 34.61 -20.06
CA GLU A 400 -36.11 34.93 -21.19
C GLU A 400 -35.65 34.33 -22.53
N SER A 401 -34.34 34.16 -22.72
CA SER A 401 -33.77 33.57 -23.93
C SER A 401 -33.95 32.05 -24.02
N THR A 402 -34.19 31.37 -22.90
CA THR A 402 -34.19 29.90 -22.81
C THR A 402 -35.27 29.26 -23.68
N PRO A 403 -36.56 29.66 -23.61
CA PRO A 403 -37.59 29.04 -24.44
C PRO A 403 -37.35 29.20 -25.94
N VAL A 404 -36.68 30.28 -26.35
CA VAL A 404 -36.36 30.55 -27.76
C VAL A 404 -35.22 29.63 -28.23
N ALA A 405 -34.16 29.51 -27.44
CA ALA A 405 -33.03 28.64 -27.72
C ALA A 405 -33.45 27.15 -27.74
N LEU A 406 -34.19 26.71 -26.72
CA LEU A 406 -34.63 25.31 -26.60
C LEU A 406 -35.57 24.90 -27.73
N ARG A 407 -36.57 25.72 -28.09
CA ARG A 407 -37.47 25.42 -29.22
C ARG A 407 -36.71 25.25 -30.53
N SER A 408 -35.85 26.22 -30.87
CA SER A 408 -35.06 26.17 -32.12
C SER A 408 -34.11 24.96 -32.18
N PHE A 409 -33.47 24.62 -31.06
CA PHE A 409 -32.60 23.44 -30.97
C PHE A 409 -33.41 22.13 -31.06
N ARG A 410 -34.50 22.02 -30.31
CA ARG A 410 -35.41 20.86 -30.31
C ARG A 410 -35.98 20.57 -31.70
N GLU A 411 -36.37 21.60 -32.45
CA GLU A 411 -36.84 21.44 -33.85
C GLU A 411 -35.76 20.87 -34.77
N LYS A 412 -34.52 21.37 -34.66
CA LYS A 412 -33.39 20.88 -35.46
C LYS A 412 -33.01 19.46 -35.09
N LEU A 413 -33.00 19.17 -33.80
CA LEU A 413 -32.68 17.85 -33.28
C LEU A 413 -33.74 16.82 -33.72
N ALA A 414 -35.02 17.20 -33.71
CA ALA A 414 -36.11 16.35 -34.19
C ALA A 414 -36.02 16.04 -35.69
N ALA A 415 -35.44 16.96 -36.48
CA ALA A 415 -35.29 16.83 -37.93
C ALA A 415 -34.14 15.92 -38.38
N LEU A 416 -33.22 15.52 -37.48
CA LEU A 416 -32.22 14.49 -37.79
C LEU A 416 -32.87 13.11 -37.87
N ASP A 417 -32.49 12.26 -38.82
CA ASP A 417 -32.89 10.86 -38.80
C ASP A 417 -32.17 10.09 -37.69
N GLU A 418 -32.72 8.95 -37.25
CA GLU A 418 -32.13 8.15 -36.16
C GLU A 418 -30.71 7.68 -36.51
N ALA A 419 -30.47 7.35 -37.79
CA ALA A 419 -29.16 6.93 -38.29
C ALA A 419 -28.12 8.06 -38.27
N ASP A 420 -28.55 9.32 -38.28
CA ASP A 420 -27.70 10.51 -38.26
C ASP A 420 -27.60 11.13 -36.86
N PHE A 421 -28.15 10.48 -35.83
CA PHE A 421 -28.16 10.98 -34.45
C PHE A 421 -26.81 10.78 -33.73
N THR A 422 -25.75 11.34 -34.32
CA THR A 422 -24.38 11.26 -33.81
C THR A 422 -23.89 12.62 -33.32
N ALA A 423 -22.83 12.62 -32.50
CA ALA A 423 -22.23 13.84 -31.98
C ALA A 423 -21.80 14.82 -33.11
N GLU A 424 -21.27 14.29 -34.22
CA GLU A 424 -20.83 15.08 -35.38
C GLU A 424 -21.99 15.80 -36.07
N SER A 425 -23.16 15.17 -36.13
CA SER A 425 -24.38 15.77 -36.68
C SER A 425 -25.05 16.75 -35.71
N ILE A 426 -24.95 16.48 -34.41
CA ILE A 426 -25.54 17.31 -33.35
C ILE A 426 -24.75 18.61 -33.14
N PHE A 427 -23.42 18.57 -33.19
CA PHE A 427 -22.58 19.75 -32.93
C PHE A 427 -22.89 20.96 -33.83
N PRO A 428 -23.06 20.83 -35.15
CA PRO A 428 -23.47 21.93 -36.03
C PRO A 428 -24.81 22.57 -35.67
N LEU A 429 -25.72 21.82 -35.01
CA LEU A 429 -27.05 22.33 -34.65
C LEU A 429 -26.96 23.47 -33.64
N PHE A 430 -26.00 23.45 -32.71
CA PHE A 430 -25.77 24.56 -31.79
C PHE A 430 -25.49 25.86 -32.54
N LYS A 431 -24.65 25.81 -33.58
CA LYS A 431 -24.34 26.98 -34.42
C LYS A 431 -25.53 27.42 -35.26
N ALA A 432 -26.37 26.49 -35.72
CA ALA A 432 -27.60 26.82 -36.42
C ALA A 432 -28.62 27.51 -35.49
N THR A 433 -28.84 26.98 -34.28
CA THR A 433 -29.67 27.60 -33.25
C THR A 433 -29.15 28.99 -32.87
N GLN A 434 -27.83 29.14 -32.73
CA GLN A 434 -27.21 30.44 -32.47
C GLN A 434 -27.52 31.47 -33.56
N LYS A 435 -27.42 31.08 -34.83
CA LYS A 435 -27.65 31.97 -35.97
C LYS A 435 -29.10 32.42 -36.07
N GLU A 436 -30.03 31.51 -35.81
CA GLU A 436 -31.47 31.78 -35.90
C GLU A 436 -31.97 32.62 -34.72
N THR A 437 -31.59 32.27 -33.50
CA THR A 437 -32.13 32.88 -32.27
C THR A 437 -31.35 34.10 -31.81
N GLY A 438 -30.09 34.24 -32.25
CA GLY A 438 -29.17 35.25 -31.76
C GLY A 438 -28.59 34.97 -30.36
N VAL A 439 -29.03 33.90 -29.68
CA VAL A 439 -28.56 33.49 -28.34
C VAL A 439 -27.18 32.85 -28.44
N LYS A 440 -26.24 33.22 -27.55
CA LYS A 440 -24.82 32.85 -27.64
C LYS A 440 -24.24 32.45 -26.30
N GLY A 441 -23.10 31.76 -26.35
CA GLY A 441 -22.28 31.46 -25.16
C GLY A 441 -23.06 30.71 -24.10
N LYS A 442 -22.87 31.09 -22.82
CA LYS A 442 -23.51 30.43 -21.66
C LYS A 442 -25.03 30.31 -21.82
N MET A 443 -25.70 31.36 -22.35
CA MET A 443 -27.16 31.41 -22.50
C MET A 443 -27.71 30.49 -23.58
N LEU A 444 -26.86 29.95 -24.46
CA LEU A 444 -27.23 28.93 -25.44
C LEU A 444 -26.93 27.54 -24.90
N TRP A 445 -25.68 27.33 -24.48
CA TRP A 445 -25.17 26.00 -24.13
C TRP A 445 -25.71 25.47 -22.80
N MET A 446 -25.83 26.31 -21.77
CA MET A 446 -26.28 25.85 -20.45
C MET A 446 -27.76 25.46 -20.41
N PRO A 447 -28.69 26.24 -20.98
CA PRO A 447 -30.08 25.80 -21.02
C PRO A 447 -30.26 24.48 -21.79
N ILE A 448 -29.57 24.30 -22.93
CA ILE A 448 -29.62 23.03 -23.68
C ILE A 448 -29.03 21.89 -22.85
N ARG A 449 -27.89 22.10 -22.16
CA ARG A 449 -27.30 21.08 -21.29
C ARG A 449 -28.27 20.66 -20.19
N ILE A 450 -28.78 21.61 -19.43
CA ILE A 450 -29.69 21.34 -18.30
C ILE A 450 -30.96 20.66 -18.82
N ALA A 451 -31.53 21.15 -19.92
CA ALA A 451 -32.75 20.58 -20.47
C ALA A 451 -32.54 19.19 -21.07
N ALA A 452 -31.38 18.88 -21.66
CA ALA A 452 -31.09 17.56 -22.22
C ALA A 452 -30.64 16.54 -21.16
N SER A 453 -29.84 16.98 -20.19
CA SER A 453 -29.10 16.10 -19.27
C SER A 453 -29.47 16.27 -17.80
N GLY A 454 -30.31 17.25 -17.44
CA GLY A 454 -30.67 17.53 -16.06
C GLY A 454 -29.52 18.04 -15.17
N SER A 455 -28.35 18.37 -15.74
CA SER A 455 -27.16 18.78 -15.01
C SER A 455 -26.56 20.04 -15.62
N MET A 456 -25.89 20.85 -14.79
CA MET A 456 -25.12 22.02 -15.25
C MET A 456 -23.70 21.67 -15.67
N HIS A 457 -23.22 20.48 -15.28
CA HIS A 457 -21.87 19.99 -15.53
C HIS A 457 -21.92 18.61 -16.16
N GLY A 458 -20.82 18.19 -16.77
CA GLY A 458 -20.70 16.88 -17.38
C GLY A 458 -19.75 16.91 -18.57
N PRO A 459 -19.63 15.77 -19.27
CA PRO A 459 -18.76 15.65 -20.42
C PRO A 459 -19.33 16.44 -21.62
N GLU A 460 -18.69 16.31 -22.78
CA GLU A 460 -19.08 17.03 -23.98
C GLU A 460 -20.55 16.80 -24.34
N LEU A 461 -21.26 17.91 -24.57
CA LEU A 461 -22.72 17.91 -24.68
C LEU A 461 -23.24 17.21 -25.95
N PRO A 462 -22.65 17.40 -27.15
CA PRO A 462 -23.09 16.67 -28.34
C PRO A 462 -23.05 15.15 -28.16
N GLU A 463 -21.97 14.64 -27.56
CA GLU A 463 -21.73 13.24 -27.25
C GLU A 463 -22.74 12.74 -26.19
N THR A 464 -22.97 13.55 -25.16
CA THR A 464 -23.99 13.27 -24.13
C THR A 464 -25.38 13.14 -24.77
N ILE A 465 -25.75 14.05 -25.67
CA ILE A 465 -27.03 14.03 -26.37
C ILE A 465 -27.13 12.78 -27.25
N ALA A 466 -26.10 12.48 -28.03
CA ALA A 466 -26.06 11.30 -28.89
C ALA A 466 -26.30 10.01 -28.09
N LEU A 467 -25.60 9.85 -26.96
CA LEU A 467 -25.67 8.65 -26.11
C LEU A 467 -26.94 8.53 -25.26
N LEU A 468 -27.60 9.66 -24.94
CA LEU A 468 -28.93 9.65 -24.34
C LEU A 468 -29.99 9.13 -25.31
N GLY A 469 -29.76 9.30 -26.62
CA GLY A 469 -30.68 8.91 -27.68
C GLY A 469 -31.75 9.95 -27.97
N LYS A 470 -32.22 9.95 -29.23
CA LYS A 470 -33.10 10.99 -29.77
C LYS A 470 -34.40 11.14 -29.00
N GLU A 471 -35.10 10.02 -28.78
CA GLU A 471 -36.40 10.01 -28.11
C GLU A 471 -36.31 10.59 -26.70
N LYS A 472 -35.32 10.14 -25.91
CA LYS A 472 -35.11 10.56 -24.53
C LYS A 472 -34.81 12.07 -24.45
N VAL A 473 -33.90 12.57 -25.28
CA VAL A 473 -33.53 13.99 -25.27
C VAL A 473 -34.70 14.88 -25.71
N LEU A 474 -35.45 14.50 -26.74
CA LEU A 474 -36.62 15.28 -27.16
C LEU A 474 -37.68 15.35 -26.05
N ALA A 475 -37.94 14.25 -25.34
CA ALA A 475 -38.84 14.23 -24.20
C ALA A 475 -38.35 15.12 -23.04
N HIS A 476 -37.04 15.12 -22.76
CA HIS A 476 -36.45 16.01 -21.76
C HIS A 476 -36.60 17.49 -22.15
N LEU A 477 -36.30 17.85 -23.41
CA LEU A 477 -36.46 19.20 -23.93
C LEU A 477 -37.92 19.67 -23.88
N ASP A 478 -38.87 18.82 -24.23
CA ASP A 478 -40.30 19.12 -24.15
C ASP A 478 -40.76 19.33 -22.70
N THR A 479 -40.23 18.54 -21.76
CA THR A 479 -40.50 18.71 -20.32
C THR A 479 -39.96 20.04 -19.80
N ALA A 480 -38.76 20.44 -20.23
CA ALA A 480 -38.17 21.72 -19.86
C ALA A 480 -38.88 22.93 -20.49
N LEU A 481 -39.52 22.76 -21.65
CA LEU A 481 -40.31 23.81 -22.32
C LEU A 481 -41.72 23.99 -21.73
N ASN A 482 -42.24 22.95 -21.05
CA ASN A 482 -43.59 22.93 -20.47
C ASN A 482 -43.64 23.28 -18.97
N LYS A 483 -42.47 23.41 -18.32
CA LYS A 483 -42.31 23.93 -16.97
C LYS A 483 -41.96 25.42 -17.03
#